data_AF-A0A6V7ISK6-F1
#
_entry.id   AF-A0A6V7ISK6-F1
#
_cell.length_a   1.000
_cell.length_b   1.000
_cell.length_c   1.000
_cell.angle_alpha   90.00
_cell.angle_beta   90.00
_cell.angle_gamma   90.00
#
_symmetry.space_group_name_H-M   'P 1'
#
loop_
_entity.id
_entity.type
_entity.pdbx_description
1 polymer ?
#
loop_
_entity_poly.entity_id
_entity_poly.type
_entity_poly.pdbx_seq_one_letter_code
_entity_poly.pdbx_strand_id
1 'polypeptide(L)'
;FSKLSDRMFVFQLDRKVWSEIHYPREHLPDIYVPRERAFHTCNIIGNYLVVFGGYSHRHNKEEICYDNQMYLYNLGCHVWVSHEVLGASDKDNGYPKQQGVFAHAADVRNGNTLLLVGGYHGNVNADLLAYTLPPMLAPGDGDYVEPEQLCPKHKSFTECSANPECGWCSADEICYGRTIGSNCTTNLQTS
;
A
#
# COMPACT_ATOMS: atom_id res chain seq x y z
N PHE A 1 -22.30 8.86 19.63
CA PHE A 1 -21.49 7.83 18.96
C PHE A 1 -20.44 8.52 18.11
N SER A 2 -19.15 8.24 18.32
CA SER A 2 -18.11 8.74 17.41
C SER A 2 -18.27 8.08 16.05
N LYS A 3 -18.43 8.88 15.00
CA LYS A 3 -18.43 8.40 13.61
C LYS A 3 -16.97 8.29 13.15
N LEU A 4 -16.56 7.11 12.68
CA LEU A 4 -15.25 6.92 12.06
C LEU A 4 -15.16 7.71 10.75
N SER A 5 -13.94 8.07 10.34
CA SER A 5 -13.68 8.80 9.09
C SER A 5 -12.82 7.97 8.15
N ASP A 6 -13.08 8.11 6.86
CA ASP A 6 -12.30 7.59 5.72
C ASP A 6 -11.62 8.72 4.93
N ARG A 7 -11.61 9.95 5.47
CA ARG A 7 -11.02 11.12 4.82
C ARG A 7 -9.56 11.28 5.19
N MET A 8 -8.75 11.68 4.23
CA MET A 8 -7.33 11.98 4.42
C MET A 8 -7.10 13.47 4.44
N PHE A 9 -6.25 13.92 5.36
CA PHE A 9 -5.88 15.32 5.48
C PHE A 9 -4.36 15.46 5.54
N VAL A 10 -3.84 16.52 4.93
CA VAL A 10 -2.45 16.96 5.09
C VAL A 10 -2.44 18.26 5.87
N PHE A 11 -1.54 18.35 6.85
CA PHE A 11 -1.27 19.58 7.56
C PHE A 11 -0.01 20.25 7.01
N GLN A 12 -0.16 21.45 6.46
CA GLN A 12 0.98 22.23 5.98
C GLN A 12 1.61 23.01 7.14
N LEU A 13 2.86 22.71 7.48
CA LEU A 13 3.54 23.27 8.67
C LEU A 13 3.69 24.79 8.61
N ASP A 14 4.11 25.34 7.48
CA ASP A 14 4.39 26.78 7.35
C ASP A 14 3.13 27.64 7.53
N ARG A 15 2.03 27.20 6.91
CA ARG A 15 0.75 27.92 6.91
C ARG A 15 -0.19 27.50 8.03
N LYS A 16 0.11 26.39 8.71
CA LYS A 16 -0.71 25.81 9.78
C LYS A 16 -2.15 25.56 9.36
N VAL A 17 -2.34 25.10 8.12
CA VAL A 17 -3.66 24.80 7.54
C VAL A 17 -3.77 23.32 7.22
N TRP A 18 -4.98 22.79 7.42
CA TRP A 18 -5.37 21.47 6.97
C TRP A 18 -5.99 21.55 5.59
N SER A 19 -5.60 20.63 4.72
CA SER A 19 -6.21 20.41 3.41
C SER A 19 -6.70 18.97 3.31
N GLU A 20 -7.92 18.76 2.83
CA GLU A 20 -8.43 17.43 2.49
C GLU A 20 -7.77 16.95 1.20
N ILE A 21 -7.27 15.72 1.19
CA ILE A 21 -6.75 15.08 -0.02
C ILE A 21 -7.93 14.42 -0.74
N HIS A 22 -8.23 14.89 -1.94
CA HIS A 22 -9.17 14.22 -2.84
C HIS A 22 -8.41 13.26 -3.74
N TYR A 23 -8.83 12.00 -3.76
CA TYR A 23 -8.26 10.95 -4.61
C TYR A 23 -9.36 10.27 -5.44
N PRO A 24 -9.04 9.75 -6.63
CA PRO A 24 -9.99 9.03 -7.47
C PRO A 24 -10.49 7.77 -6.76
N ARG A 25 -11.82 7.58 -6.72
CA ARG A 25 -12.47 6.36 -6.19
C ARG A 25 -13.11 5.49 -7.27
N GLU A 26 -13.36 6.04 -8.46
CA GLU A 26 -14.21 5.40 -9.48
C GLU A 26 -13.58 4.18 -10.16
N HIS A 27 -12.25 4.10 -10.22
CA HIS A 27 -11.54 3.07 -10.99
C HIS A 27 -11.00 1.91 -10.15
N LEU A 28 -11.15 1.97 -8.82
CA LEU A 28 -10.60 0.96 -7.91
C LEU A 28 -11.73 0.24 -7.18
N PRO A 29 -11.70 -1.10 -7.12
CA PRO A 29 -12.53 -1.85 -6.19
C PRO A 29 -12.42 -1.32 -4.76
N ASP A 30 -13.55 -1.23 -4.06
CA ASP A 30 -13.65 -0.83 -2.63
C ASP A 30 -12.73 -1.64 -1.70
N ILE A 31 -12.17 -2.77 -2.16
CA ILE A 31 -11.23 -3.59 -1.41
C ILE A 31 -9.83 -2.99 -1.29
N TYR A 32 -9.42 -2.08 -2.20
CA TYR A 32 -8.09 -1.43 -2.17
C TYR A 32 -8.11 -0.05 -1.53
N VAL A 33 -9.30 0.49 -1.27
CA VAL A 33 -9.49 1.75 -0.56
C VAL A 33 -9.89 1.43 0.87
N PRO A 34 -9.13 1.86 1.88
CA PRO A 34 -9.49 1.59 3.26
C PRO A 34 -10.80 2.27 3.62
N ARG A 35 -11.71 1.51 4.21
CA ARG A 35 -12.90 2.04 4.90
C ARG A 35 -12.52 2.88 6.11
N GLU A 36 -13.52 3.57 6.63
CA GLU A 36 -13.41 4.36 7.84
C GLU A 36 -12.83 3.53 8.99
N ARG A 37 -11.83 4.09 9.67
CA ARG A 37 -11.06 3.36 10.68
C ARG A 37 -10.45 4.26 11.74
N ALA A 38 -10.10 3.67 12.89
CA ALA A 38 -9.33 4.32 13.96
C ALA A 38 -8.22 3.39 14.46
N PHE A 39 -7.21 3.96 15.13
CA PHE A 39 -6.11 3.21 15.77
C PHE A 39 -5.37 2.24 14.82
N HIS A 40 -5.29 2.58 13.54
CA HIS A 40 -4.42 1.93 12.58
C HIS A 40 -3.00 2.51 12.71
N THR A 41 -2.02 1.83 12.14
CA THR A 41 -0.70 2.43 11.90
C THR A 41 -0.61 2.93 10.47
N CYS A 42 0.26 3.91 10.27
CA CYS A 42 0.46 4.56 8.99
C CYS A 42 1.94 4.96 8.90
N ASN A 43 2.65 4.41 7.92
CA ASN A 43 4.10 4.58 7.75
C ASN A 43 4.42 4.95 6.31
N ILE A 44 5.46 5.76 6.10
CA ILE A 44 5.96 6.09 4.76
C ILE A 44 7.07 5.09 4.40
N ILE A 45 6.95 4.44 3.25
CA ILE A 45 7.95 3.52 2.70
C ILE A 45 8.11 3.85 1.22
N GLY A 46 9.27 4.38 0.82
CA GLY A 46 9.46 4.94 -0.53
C GLY A 46 8.41 6.02 -0.85
N ASN A 47 7.79 5.91 -2.02
CA ASN A 47 6.71 6.82 -2.46
C ASN A 47 5.30 6.38 -1.98
N TYR A 48 5.22 5.50 -0.98
CA TYR A 48 3.95 4.94 -0.51
C TYR A 48 3.68 5.30 0.94
N LEU A 49 2.45 5.71 1.20
CA LEU A 49 1.85 5.68 2.52
C LEU A 49 1.22 4.31 2.74
N VAL A 50 1.76 3.56 3.69
CA VAL A 50 1.34 2.20 4.03
C VAL A 50 0.44 2.25 5.26
N VAL A 51 -0.82 1.86 5.12
CA VAL A 51 -1.80 1.79 6.21
C VAL A 51 -2.05 0.34 6.56
N PHE A 52 -1.91 -0.02 7.84
CA PHE A 52 -2.16 -1.39 8.29
C PHE A 52 -3.12 -1.45 9.48
N GLY A 53 -4.06 -2.38 9.37
CA GLY A 53 -5.03 -2.71 10.41
C GLY A 53 -5.94 -1.56 10.83
N GLY A 54 -6.25 -1.53 12.13
CA GLY A 54 -7.17 -0.57 12.73
C GLY A 54 -8.55 -1.14 13.00
N TYR A 55 -9.28 -0.39 13.82
CA TYR A 55 -10.68 -0.63 14.12
C TYR A 55 -11.54 -0.10 12.98
N SER A 56 -12.23 -0.98 12.26
CA SER A 56 -13.21 -0.65 11.23
C SER A 56 -14.49 -1.43 11.49
N HIS A 57 -15.63 -0.96 10.98
CA HIS A 57 -16.93 -1.54 11.31
C HIS A 57 -17.62 -2.09 10.04
N ARG A 58 -17.51 -3.40 9.75
CA ARG A 58 -18.25 -4.03 8.65
C ARG A 58 -19.53 -4.70 9.17
N HIS A 59 -20.68 -4.05 8.99
CA HIS A 59 -21.97 -4.74 9.16
C HIS A 59 -22.35 -5.42 7.85
N ASN A 60 -21.99 -6.70 7.69
CA ASN A 60 -22.71 -7.65 6.84
C ASN A 60 -22.17 -9.06 7.13
N LYS A 61 -22.89 -9.79 8.01
CA LYS A 61 -22.71 -11.19 8.44
C LYS A 61 -21.59 -11.52 9.43
N GLU A 62 -20.47 -10.81 9.40
CA GLU A 62 -19.40 -10.97 10.40
C GLU A 62 -19.07 -9.58 10.96
N GLU A 63 -19.21 -9.38 12.27
CA GLU A 63 -18.75 -8.16 12.95
C GLU A 63 -17.23 -8.14 12.97
N ILE A 64 -16.61 -7.87 11.81
CA ILE A 64 -15.18 -7.68 11.70
C ILE A 64 -14.87 -6.29 12.24
N CYS A 65 -14.38 -6.27 13.48
CA CYS A 65 -13.94 -5.08 14.19
C CYS A 65 -12.45 -4.76 13.96
N TYR A 66 -11.69 -5.69 13.39
CA TYR A 66 -10.23 -5.58 13.29
C TYR A 66 -9.80 -5.90 11.88
N ASP A 67 -9.24 -4.92 11.19
CA ASP A 67 -8.74 -5.12 9.83
C ASP A 67 -7.36 -5.78 9.85
N ASN A 68 -7.11 -6.69 8.92
CA ASN A 68 -5.84 -7.40 8.72
C ASN A 68 -5.20 -7.08 7.36
N GLN A 69 -5.77 -6.13 6.62
CA GLN A 69 -5.27 -5.74 5.31
C GLN A 69 -4.27 -4.57 5.43
N MET A 70 -3.31 -4.59 4.51
CA MET A 70 -2.36 -3.51 4.25
C MET A 70 -2.85 -2.75 3.03
N TYR A 71 -2.91 -1.43 3.10
CA TYR A 71 -3.30 -0.56 2.00
C TYR A 71 -2.14 0.33 1.60
N LEU A 72 -2.00 0.54 0.29
CA LEU A 72 -0.92 1.32 -0.30
C LEU A 72 -1.50 2.55 -1.00
N TYR A 73 -1.08 3.73 -0.57
CA TYR A 73 -1.40 4.98 -1.23
C TYR A 73 -0.13 5.58 -1.82
N ASN A 74 -0.07 5.71 -3.15
CA ASN A 74 1.07 6.33 -3.81
C ASN A 74 1.00 7.86 -3.63
N LEU A 75 2.06 8.42 -3.04
CA LEU A 75 2.17 9.83 -2.68
C LEU A 75 2.39 10.75 -3.88
N GLY A 76 3.03 10.27 -4.95
CA GLY A 76 3.28 11.06 -6.16
C GLY A 76 2.06 11.20 -7.05
N CYS A 77 1.31 10.11 -7.24
CA CYS A 77 0.11 10.07 -8.08
C CYS A 77 -1.19 10.34 -7.30
N HIS A 78 -1.13 10.36 -5.97
CA HIS A 78 -2.30 10.58 -5.11
C HIS A 78 -3.44 9.56 -5.31
N VAL A 79 -3.08 8.28 -5.50
CA VAL A 79 -4.02 7.18 -5.73
C VAL A 79 -3.78 6.03 -4.76
N TRP A 80 -4.87 5.36 -4.36
CA TRP A 80 -4.77 4.03 -3.75
C TRP A 80 -4.33 3.02 -4.81
N VAL A 81 -3.59 2.00 -4.41
CA VAL A 81 -2.98 1.04 -5.32
C VAL A 81 -3.54 -0.36 -5.09
N SER A 82 -3.85 -1.07 -6.18
CA SER A 82 -4.30 -2.46 -6.13
C SER A 82 -3.23 -3.35 -5.47
N HIS A 83 -3.66 -4.30 -4.64
CA HIS A 83 -2.74 -5.28 -4.01
C HIS A 83 -2.09 -6.22 -5.02
N GLU A 84 -2.60 -6.28 -6.25
CA GLU A 84 -1.94 -6.98 -7.36
C GLU A 84 -0.51 -6.47 -7.57
N VAL A 85 -0.22 -5.20 -7.22
CA VAL A 85 1.13 -4.63 -7.29
C VAL A 85 2.17 -5.39 -6.45
N LEU A 86 1.74 -6.13 -5.43
CA LEU A 86 2.60 -6.93 -4.56
C LEU A 86 2.99 -8.28 -5.17
N GLY A 87 2.40 -8.63 -6.32
CA GLY A 87 2.59 -9.89 -7.01
C GLY A 87 1.74 -11.03 -6.48
N ALA A 88 1.35 -11.96 -7.37
CA ALA A 88 0.63 -13.17 -7.00
C ALA A 88 1.57 -14.18 -6.31
N SER A 89 1.79 -14.02 -5.00
CA SER A 89 2.30 -15.09 -4.13
C SER A 89 1.22 -15.43 -3.11
N ASP A 90 0.31 -16.30 -3.54
CA ASP A 90 -1.03 -16.54 -3.01
C ASP A 90 -1.15 -17.10 -1.59
N LYS A 91 -0.04 -17.31 -0.84
CA LYS A 91 -0.11 -17.85 0.55
C LYS A 91 0.95 -17.37 1.53
N ASP A 92 2.13 -16.92 1.09
CA ASP A 92 3.26 -16.62 2.00
C ASP A 92 3.49 -15.13 2.28
N ASN A 93 2.89 -14.23 1.49
CA ASN A 93 3.10 -12.78 1.62
C ASN A 93 1.96 -12.05 2.35
N GLY A 94 0.96 -12.80 2.82
CA GLY A 94 -0.15 -12.25 3.58
C GLY A 94 0.20 -12.04 5.06
N TYR A 95 -0.57 -11.20 5.72
CA TYR A 95 -0.50 -11.10 7.18
C TYR A 95 -0.79 -12.48 7.80
N PRO A 96 0.08 -13.01 8.68
CA PRO A 96 0.06 -14.42 9.07
C PRO A 96 -1.10 -14.80 10.00
N LYS A 97 -1.91 -13.85 10.46
CA LYS A 97 -3.03 -14.11 11.36
C LYS A 97 -4.37 -13.89 10.67
N GLN A 98 -5.35 -14.68 11.07
CA GLN A 98 -6.73 -14.57 10.59
C GLN A 98 -7.39 -13.29 11.11
N GLN A 99 -7.18 -12.95 12.37
CA GLN A 99 -7.73 -11.74 12.99
C GLN A 99 -6.83 -10.54 12.76
N GLY A 100 -7.43 -9.42 12.35
CA GLY A 100 -6.77 -8.13 12.30
C GLY A 100 -6.26 -7.62 13.63
N VAL A 101 -5.77 -6.39 13.64
CA VAL A 101 -5.22 -5.77 14.84
C VAL A 101 -5.40 -4.26 14.79
N PHE A 102 -5.69 -3.65 15.94
CA PHE A 102 -5.65 -2.19 16.11
C PHE A 102 -4.83 -1.83 17.34
N ALA A 103 -4.51 -0.54 17.48
CA ALA A 103 -3.69 -0.01 18.56
C ALA A 103 -2.33 -0.72 18.70
N HIS A 104 -1.77 -1.19 17.59
CA HIS A 104 -0.40 -1.68 17.50
C HIS A 104 0.54 -0.51 17.21
N ALA A 105 1.84 -0.73 17.43
CA ALA A 105 2.89 0.19 16.99
C ALA A 105 3.52 -0.32 15.69
N ALA A 106 4.06 0.60 14.89
CA ALA A 106 4.77 0.25 13.66
C ALA A 106 5.89 1.24 13.35
N ASP A 107 6.97 0.75 12.74
CA ASP A 107 8.09 1.55 12.27
C ASP A 107 8.74 0.91 11.04
N VAL A 108 9.58 1.66 10.32
CA VAL A 108 10.22 1.22 9.08
C VAL A 108 11.71 1.00 9.32
N ARG A 109 12.20 -0.16 8.89
CA ARG A 109 13.62 -0.53 8.93
C ARG A 109 14.18 -0.67 7.52
N ASN A 110 15.40 -0.17 7.31
CA ASN A 110 16.16 -0.26 6.06
C ASN A 110 15.42 0.30 4.83
N GLY A 111 14.54 1.29 5.03
CA GLY A 111 13.79 1.93 3.94
C GLY A 111 12.66 1.11 3.32
N ASN A 112 12.58 -0.20 3.57
CA ASN A 112 11.64 -1.10 2.87
C ASN A 112 10.92 -2.12 3.77
N THR A 113 11.32 -2.27 5.03
CA THR A 113 10.77 -3.30 5.91
C THR A 113 9.87 -2.67 6.98
N LEU A 114 8.57 -2.93 6.88
CA LEU A 114 7.58 -2.55 7.88
C LEU A 114 7.67 -3.50 9.09
N LEU A 115 7.89 -2.94 10.27
CA LEU A 115 7.82 -3.64 11.54
C LEU A 115 6.47 -3.36 12.19
N LEU A 116 5.79 -4.39 12.69
CA LEU A 116 4.53 -4.30 13.42
C LEU A 116 4.71 -4.93 14.81
N VAL A 117 4.30 -4.22 15.86
CA VAL A 117 4.49 -4.66 17.26
C VAL A 117 3.20 -4.60 18.04
N GLY A 118 2.83 -5.75 18.61
CA GLY A 118 1.73 -5.87 19.57
C GLY A 118 0.35 -5.53 19.01
N GLY A 119 -0.43 -4.76 19.78
CA GLY A 119 -1.81 -4.40 19.47
C GLY A 119 -2.85 -5.37 20.04
N TYR A 120 -4.12 -5.15 19.72
CA TYR A 120 -5.25 -5.85 20.34
C TYR A 120 -6.27 -6.34 19.31
N HIS A 121 -6.85 -7.52 19.58
CA HIS A 121 -7.99 -8.09 18.84
C HIS A 121 -8.88 -8.98 19.71
N GLY A 122 -9.19 -8.55 20.93
CA GLY A 122 -9.82 -9.38 21.98
C GLY A 122 -8.82 -9.84 23.03
N ASN A 123 -7.55 -10.05 22.62
CA ASN A 123 -6.39 -10.23 23.49
C ASN A 123 -5.27 -9.27 23.10
N VAL A 124 -4.38 -8.98 24.04
CA VAL A 124 -3.14 -8.23 23.77
C VAL A 124 -2.15 -9.15 23.08
N ASN A 125 -1.64 -8.72 21.92
CA ASN A 125 -0.60 -9.40 21.18
C ASN A 125 0.78 -8.99 21.71
N ALA A 126 1.72 -9.92 21.72
CA ALA A 126 3.13 -9.68 22.05
C ALA A 126 4.07 -9.93 20.85
N ASP A 127 3.50 -10.09 19.66
CA ASP A 127 4.26 -10.45 18.47
C ASP A 127 4.98 -9.25 17.85
N LEU A 128 6.12 -9.54 17.25
CA LEU A 128 6.87 -8.66 16.35
C LEU A 128 6.82 -9.30 14.96
N LEU A 129 6.19 -8.62 14.01
CA LEU A 129 6.12 -9.05 12.61
C LEU A 129 6.95 -8.08 11.75
N ALA A 130 7.55 -8.62 10.70
CA ALA A 130 8.29 -7.84 9.72
C ALA A 130 7.80 -8.19 8.32
N TYR A 131 7.49 -7.16 7.52
CA TYR A 131 7.09 -7.30 6.13
C TYR A 131 7.98 -6.43 5.26
N THR A 132 8.76 -7.03 4.38
CA THR A 132 9.61 -6.32 3.43
C THR A 132 8.83 -6.07 2.14
N LEU A 133 8.66 -4.79 1.79
CA LEU A 133 8.02 -4.42 0.53
C LEU A 133 8.84 -4.95 -0.65
N PRO A 134 8.16 -5.39 -1.73
CA PRO A 134 8.82 -5.74 -2.97
C PRO A 134 9.70 -4.58 -3.48
N PRO A 135 10.91 -4.85 -4.00
CA PRO A 135 11.90 -3.80 -4.28
C PRO A 135 11.51 -2.87 -5.44
N MET A 136 10.59 -3.27 -6.31
CA MET A 136 9.99 -2.41 -7.34
C MET A 136 9.01 -1.37 -6.79
N LEU A 137 8.64 -1.44 -5.50
CA LEU A 137 7.89 -0.39 -4.80
C LEU A 137 8.80 0.45 -3.92
N ALA A 138 9.68 -0.22 -3.16
CA ALA A 138 10.63 0.42 -2.28
C ALA A 138 11.92 -0.42 -2.19
N PRO A 139 12.97 -0.06 -2.94
CA PRO A 139 14.33 -0.55 -2.70
C PRO A 139 14.76 -0.25 -1.26
N GLY A 140 15.64 -1.06 -0.68
CA GLY A 140 16.17 -0.76 0.65
C GLY A 140 17.15 0.40 0.61
N ASP A 141 17.41 1.04 1.75
CA ASP A 141 18.33 2.21 1.84
C ASP A 141 19.74 1.95 1.28
N GLY A 142 20.17 0.68 1.23
CA GLY A 142 21.46 0.27 0.68
C GLY A 142 21.45 -0.04 -0.82
N ASP A 143 20.28 -0.03 -1.46
CA ASP A 143 20.11 -0.33 -2.87
C ASP A 143 20.21 0.97 -3.68
N TYR A 144 21.24 1.12 -4.50
CA TYR A 144 21.43 2.28 -5.38
C TYR A 144 20.67 2.10 -6.71
N VAL A 145 19.37 1.82 -6.62
CA VAL A 145 18.51 1.54 -7.78
C VAL A 145 17.18 2.25 -7.58
N GLU A 146 16.71 2.94 -8.61
CA GLU A 146 15.39 3.58 -8.57
C GLU A 146 14.27 2.53 -8.78
N PRO A 147 13.11 2.64 -8.09
CA PRO A 147 12.03 1.67 -8.20
C PRO A 147 11.59 1.38 -9.65
N GLU A 148 11.58 2.41 -10.50
CA GLU A 148 11.21 2.31 -11.92
C GLU A 148 12.14 1.40 -12.74
N GLN A 149 13.42 1.33 -12.36
CA GLN A 149 14.40 0.43 -13.00
C GLN A 149 14.09 -1.04 -12.69
N LEU A 150 13.26 -1.28 -11.67
CA LEU A 150 12.86 -2.60 -11.21
C LEU A 150 11.45 -2.97 -11.69
N CYS A 151 10.76 -2.13 -12.46
CA CYS A 151 9.50 -2.48 -13.11
C CYS A 151 9.54 -3.80 -13.88
N PRO A 152 10.63 -4.19 -14.58
CA PRO A 152 10.72 -5.50 -15.25
C PRO A 152 10.61 -6.71 -14.31
N LYS A 153 10.63 -6.52 -12.98
CA LYS A 153 10.38 -7.58 -12.01
C LYS A 153 8.89 -7.94 -11.86
N HIS A 154 7.97 -7.08 -12.31
CA HIS A 154 6.55 -7.44 -12.41
C HIS A 154 6.36 -8.47 -13.51
N LYS A 155 5.62 -9.54 -13.21
CA LYS A 155 5.52 -10.73 -14.07
C LYS A 155 4.28 -10.75 -14.95
N SER A 156 3.31 -9.87 -14.67
CA SER A 156 2.07 -9.81 -15.41
C SER A 156 1.66 -8.37 -15.69
N PHE A 157 0.78 -8.23 -16.68
CA PHE A 157 0.09 -6.99 -16.97
C PHE A 157 -0.62 -6.42 -15.73
N THR A 158 -1.28 -7.26 -14.93
CA THR A 158 -2.02 -6.83 -13.73
C THR A 158 -1.10 -6.26 -12.65
N GLU A 159 0.01 -6.94 -12.36
CA GLU A 159 1.03 -6.46 -11.42
C GLU A 159 1.66 -5.14 -11.88
N CYS A 160 2.03 -5.07 -13.16
CA CYS A 160 2.70 -3.92 -13.76
C CYS A 160 1.79 -2.69 -13.82
N SER A 161 0.59 -2.84 -14.35
CA SER A 161 -0.38 -1.74 -14.51
C SER A 161 -0.88 -1.23 -13.16
N ALA A 162 -0.86 -2.05 -12.11
CA ALA A 162 -1.17 -1.61 -10.75
C ALA A 162 -0.10 -0.67 -10.15
N ASN A 163 1.16 -0.71 -10.62
CA ASN A 163 2.19 0.20 -10.13
C ASN A 163 2.12 1.55 -10.90
N PRO A 164 1.81 2.69 -10.25
CA PRO A 164 1.70 3.99 -10.93
C PRO A 164 2.99 4.47 -11.61
N GLU A 165 4.15 3.96 -11.19
CA GLU A 165 5.47 4.30 -11.73
C GLU A 165 5.87 3.42 -12.93
N CYS A 166 5.09 2.36 -13.22
CA CYS A 166 5.37 1.39 -14.28
C CYS A 166 4.33 1.44 -15.41
N GLY A 167 4.68 0.83 -16.54
CA GLY A 167 3.77 0.63 -17.68
C GLY A 167 4.12 -0.61 -18.47
N TRP A 168 3.10 -1.33 -18.92
CA TRP A 168 3.25 -2.61 -19.63
C TRP A 168 3.42 -2.41 -21.12
N CYS A 169 4.41 -3.05 -21.71
CA CYS A 169 4.59 -3.08 -23.16
C CYS A 169 3.93 -4.31 -23.77
N SER A 170 2.91 -4.11 -24.60
CA SER A 170 2.19 -5.21 -25.26
C SER A 170 2.99 -5.87 -26.39
N ALA A 171 4.08 -5.24 -26.87
CA ALA A 171 4.87 -5.73 -27.99
C ALA A 171 5.85 -6.83 -27.60
N ASP A 172 6.42 -6.73 -26.39
CA ASP A 172 7.42 -7.67 -25.86
C ASP A 172 7.01 -8.29 -24.53
N GLU A 173 5.83 -7.94 -23.99
CA GLU A 173 5.28 -8.44 -22.72
C GLU A 173 6.19 -8.11 -21.52
N ILE A 174 6.87 -6.96 -21.55
CA ILE A 174 7.75 -6.49 -20.48
C ILE A 174 7.17 -5.24 -19.81
N CYS A 175 7.32 -5.19 -18.48
CA CYS A 175 6.99 -4.02 -17.69
C CYS A 175 8.18 -3.04 -17.64
N TYR A 176 7.93 -1.77 -17.94
CA TYR A 176 8.94 -0.70 -17.97
C TYR A 176 8.62 0.42 -16.97
N GLY A 177 9.65 1.14 -16.53
CA GLY A 177 9.47 2.41 -15.82
C GLY A 177 8.90 3.48 -16.75
N ARG A 178 8.04 4.36 -16.23
CA ARG A 178 7.36 5.39 -17.04
C ARG A 178 8.23 6.59 -17.37
N THR A 179 9.14 6.98 -16.49
CA THR A 179 9.97 8.19 -16.69
C THR A 179 11.36 7.88 -17.24
N ILE A 180 11.76 6.61 -17.25
CA ILE A 180 13.02 6.13 -17.82
C ILE A 180 12.78 5.77 -19.30
N GLY A 181 13.77 6.02 -20.17
CA GLY A 181 13.69 5.60 -21.57
C GLY A 181 13.36 4.12 -21.69
N SER A 182 12.20 3.81 -22.28
CA SER A 182 11.75 2.44 -22.52
C SER A 182 12.04 2.03 -23.96
N ASN A 183 12.37 0.76 -24.17
CA ASN A 183 12.59 0.18 -25.51
C ASN A 183 11.30 -0.39 -26.10
N CYS A 184 10.14 0.00 -25.57
CA CYS A 184 8.85 -0.48 -26.04
C CYS A 184 8.52 0.13 -27.41
N THR A 185 8.13 -0.73 -28.35
CA THR A 185 7.74 -0.30 -29.71
C THR A 185 6.26 0.09 -29.82
N THR A 186 5.49 -0.11 -28.75
CA THR A 186 4.09 0.33 -28.59
C THR A 186 3.96 1.31 -27.43
N ASN A 187 2.76 1.88 -27.24
CA ASN A 187 2.49 2.68 -26.05
C ASN A 187 2.47 1.79 -24.81
N LEU A 188 3.10 2.27 -23.73
CA LEU A 188 2.99 1.62 -22.43
C LEU A 188 1.54 1.71 -21.93
N GLN A 189 1.00 0.56 -21.53
CA GLN A 189 -0.32 0.44 -20.95
C GLN A 189 -0.22 0.65 -19.43
N THR A 190 -1.01 1.58 -18.89
CA THR A 190 -1.07 1.92 -17.46
C THR A 190 -2.51 1.85 -16.97
N SER A 191 -2.71 1.77 -15.65
CA SER A 191 -4.03 2.00 -15.03
C SER A 191 -4.35 3.49 -14.88
#